data_AF-A0A8S4F2C5-F1
#
_entry.id   AF-A0A8S4F2C5-F1
#
_cell.length_a   1.000
_cell.length_b   1.000
_cell.length_c   1.000
_cell.angle_alpha   90.00
_cell.angle_beta   90.00
_cell.angle_gamma   90.00
#
_symmetry.space_group_name_H-M   'P 1'
#
loop_
_entity.id
_entity.type
_entity.pdbx_description
1 polymer ?
#
loop_
_entity_poly.entity_id
_entity_poly.type
_entity_poly.pdbx_seq_one_letter_code
_entity_poly.pdbx_strand_id
1 'polypeptide(L)'
;MRIKVVLIIILMSYVAEGDAGAGGALEGKVVGGSNSSITEFPHAVFLRIQCHTLYSLIFGIPFSNACGGSVLNQRIVLTAAHCFEECRPPPRVVAYTGSAVPREAEATMAAASAVHPLYDPHSVSNDIALVALSRDLRLRESVARVSISPTPPQYTQLATVSGWGLIDEINNIGTDRLQHLKYMRLMSRRECAHKLRKALPPRTLCAGDLNQNQYVSIGDSGGALMVGAAQIGVVSHKLAASRSLVIYTDVSSFFTWIQDSANAMHCLEKEREDEERKESMIKEKMERKAREQRQIREELKKIQKEIKRRERSTKKKNSQKRIKKTKIYGI
;
A
#
# COMPACT_ATOMS: atom_id res chain seq x y z
N MET A 1 29.76 -67.55 -5.70
CA MET A 1 30.01 -67.61 -7.15
C MET A 1 29.69 -66.24 -7.74
N ARG A 2 30.71 -65.53 -8.24
CA ARG A 2 30.59 -64.17 -8.79
C ARG A 2 30.02 -64.25 -10.22
N ILE A 3 28.82 -63.74 -10.45
CA ILE A 3 28.26 -63.60 -11.80
C ILE A 3 28.34 -62.12 -12.18
N LYS A 4 29.19 -61.85 -13.17
CA LYS A 4 29.39 -60.54 -13.82
C LYS A 4 28.16 -60.24 -14.67
N VAL A 5 27.44 -59.16 -14.37
CA VAL A 5 26.43 -58.62 -15.29
C VAL A 5 27.11 -57.51 -16.09
N VAL A 6 27.18 -57.75 -17.40
CA VAL A 6 27.82 -56.88 -18.40
C VAL A 6 26.89 -55.70 -18.69
N LEU A 7 27.42 -54.49 -18.52
CA LEU A 7 26.77 -53.22 -18.80
C LEU A 7 26.86 -52.95 -20.31
N ILE A 8 25.72 -52.92 -21.01
CA ILE A 8 25.66 -52.50 -22.42
C ILE A 8 25.30 -51.01 -22.44
N ILE A 9 26.29 -50.18 -22.77
CA ILE A 9 26.15 -48.75 -23.02
C ILE A 9 25.79 -48.58 -24.50
N ILE A 10 24.56 -48.16 -24.79
CA ILE A 10 24.17 -47.74 -26.15
C ILE A 10 24.50 -46.24 -26.27
N LEU A 11 25.60 -45.94 -26.96
CA LEU A 11 25.92 -44.61 -27.49
C LEU A 11 25.05 -44.36 -28.72
N MET A 12 23.98 -43.59 -28.56
CA MET A 12 23.33 -42.93 -29.70
C MET A 12 23.91 -41.52 -29.82
N SER A 13 24.81 -41.37 -30.79
CA SER A 13 25.33 -40.10 -31.26
C SER A 13 24.18 -39.27 -31.82
N TYR A 14 23.73 -38.24 -31.10
CA TYR A 14 22.96 -37.17 -31.71
C TYR A 14 23.93 -36.06 -32.11
N VAL A 15 24.05 -35.86 -33.41
CA VAL A 15 24.79 -34.77 -34.02
C VAL A 15 24.12 -33.47 -33.58
N ALA A 16 24.87 -32.62 -32.88
CA ALA A 16 24.49 -31.25 -32.59
C ALA A 16 24.84 -30.40 -33.82
N GLU A 17 23.85 -30.14 -34.66
CA GLU A 17 23.89 -29.01 -35.58
C GLU A 17 23.26 -27.82 -34.86
N GLY A 18 24.10 -26.82 -34.61
CA GLY A 18 23.67 -25.57 -34.03
C GLY A 18 22.83 -24.78 -35.01
N ASP A 19 21.73 -24.23 -34.51
CA ASP A 19 21.26 -22.94 -34.98
C ASP A 19 21.21 -21.99 -33.79
N ALA A 20 22.07 -20.98 -33.83
CA ALA A 20 22.08 -19.88 -32.90
C ALA A 20 20.97 -18.92 -33.33
N GLY A 21 19.75 -19.18 -32.87
CA GLY A 21 18.56 -18.42 -33.25
C GLY A 21 17.70 -18.05 -32.04
N ALA A 22 17.86 -16.80 -31.59
CA ALA A 22 16.95 -16.03 -30.75
C ALA A 22 16.58 -16.60 -29.36
N GLY A 23 17.12 -15.96 -28.33
CA GLY A 23 16.57 -15.98 -26.98
C GLY A 23 15.10 -15.54 -26.99
N GLY A 24 14.19 -16.50 -26.97
CA GLY A 24 12.79 -16.28 -26.65
C GLY A 24 12.67 -15.94 -25.18
N ALA A 25 12.73 -14.65 -24.86
CA ALA A 25 12.26 -14.14 -23.58
C ALA A 25 10.81 -14.62 -23.41
N LEU A 26 10.55 -15.37 -22.35
CA LEU A 26 9.20 -15.69 -21.89
C LEU A 26 8.56 -14.37 -21.42
N GLU A 27 8.04 -13.59 -22.38
CA GLU A 27 7.30 -12.35 -22.11
C GLU A 27 5.97 -12.72 -21.43
N GLY A 28 5.90 -12.49 -20.13
CA GLY A 28 4.72 -12.74 -19.33
C GLY A 28 3.60 -11.75 -19.63
N LYS A 29 2.65 -12.14 -20.49
CA LYS A 29 1.49 -11.35 -20.94
C LYS A 29 0.26 -11.59 -20.07
N VAL A 30 -0.52 -10.59 -19.62
CA VAL A 30 -1.93 -10.84 -19.13
C VAL A 30 -2.59 -11.83 -20.08
N VAL A 31 -3.48 -12.73 -19.66
CA VAL A 31 -3.97 -13.78 -20.59
C VAL A 31 -4.45 -13.13 -21.89
N GLY A 32 -3.68 -13.32 -22.97
CA GLY A 32 -3.83 -12.66 -24.27
C GLY A 32 -3.44 -11.16 -24.41
N GLY A 33 -3.08 -10.45 -23.34
CA GLY A 33 -2.65 -9.04 -23.28
C GLY A 33 -1.21 -8.75 -23.71
N SER A 34 -0.75 -7.52 -23.47
CA SER A 34 0.57 -7.05 -23.92
C SER A 34 1.32 -6.29 -22.82
N ASN A 35 2.66 -6.41 -22.85
CA ASN A 35 3.57 -5.64 -22.02
C ASN A 35 3.28 -4.14 -22.15
N SER A 36 3.39 -3.43 -21.03
CA SER A 36 3.05 -2.01 -20.95
C SER A 36 4.18 -1.17 -20.37
N SER A 37 4.26 0.09 -20.80
CA SER A 37 5.04 1.10 -20.08
C SER A 37 4.21 1.69 -18.95
N ILE A 38 4.86 2.04 -17.82
CA ILE A 38 4.17 2.77 -16.75
C ILE A 38 3.67 4.15 -17.22
N THR A 39 4.32 4.77 -18.21
CA THR A 39 3.90 6.08 -18.73
C THR A 39 2.62 6.02 -19.57
N GLU A 40 2.21 4.83 -20.05
CA GLU A 40 0.89 4.64 -20.67
C GLU A 40 -0.22 4.54 -19.61
N PHE A 41 0.10 4.05 -18.42
CA PHE A 41 -0.82 3.86 -17.31
C PHE A 41 -0.26 4.44 -16.00
N PRO A 42 0.06 5.74 -15.96
CA PRO A 42 0.80 6.35 -14.85
C PRO A 42 -0.02 6.44 -13.56
N HIS A 43 -1.30 6.12 -13.63
CA HIS A 43 -2.18 6.00 -12.48
C HIS A 43 -2.12 4.63 -11.81
N ALA A 44 -1.57 3.61 -12.46
CA ALA A 44 -1.57 2.24 -11.95
C ALA A 44 -0.74 2.14 -10.66
N VAL A 45 -1.35 1.52 -9.65
CA VAL A 45 -0.72 1.26 -8.36
C VAL A 45 -0.72 -0.24 -8.11
N PHE A 46 0.43 -0.79 -7.74
CA PHE A 46 0.51 -2.13 -7.18
C PHE A 46 0.41 -2.02 -5.66
N LEU A 47 -0.60 -2.64 -5.06
CA LEU A 47 -0.82 -2.67 -3.62
C LEU A 47 -0.40 -4.01 -3.05
N ARG A 48 0.51 -3.98 -2.08
CA ARG A 48 0.79 -5.12 -1.21
C ARG A 48 0.06 -4.90 0.11
N ILE A 49 -0.92 -5.74 0.39
CA ILE A 49 -1.75 -5.66 1.59
C ILE A 49 -1.44 -6.87 2.45
N GLN A 50 -0.97 -6.64 3.67
CA GLN A 50 -0.65 -7.65 4.65
C GLN A 50 -1.64 -7.58 5.80
N CYS A 51 -2.33 -8.68 6.03
CA CYS A 51 -3.48 -8.74 6.93
C CYS A 51 -3.17 -9.60 8.16
N HIS A 52 -3.55 -9.07 9.32
CA HIS A 52 -3.41 -9.77 10.59
C HIS A 52 -4.65 -10.64 10.83
N THR A 53 -4.63 -11.87 10.32
CA THR A 53 -5.73 -12.83 10.52
C THR A 53 -5.58 -13.55 11.86
N LEU A 54 -6.64 -14.21 12.35
CA LEU A 54 -6.53 -15.09 13.53
C LEU A 54 -5.49 -16.19 13.31
N TYR A 55 -5.45 -16.73 12.08
CA TYR A 55 -4.43 -17.67 11.65
C TYR A 55 -3.01 -17.08 11.77
N SER A 56 -2.82 -15.83 11.35
CA SER A 56 -1.53 -15.13 11.47
C SER A 56 -1.07 -14.99 12.93
N LEU A 57 -2.01 -14.79 13.87
CA LEU A 57 -1.71 -14.69 15.29
C LEU A 57 -1.35 -16.04 15.91
N ILE A 58 -1.98 -17.13 15.45
CA ILE A 58 -1.76 -18.48 15.99
C ILE A 58 -0.50 -19.12 15.41
N PHE A 59 -0.27 -18.95 14.10
CA PHE A 59 0.80 -19.65 13.37
C PHE A 59 1.97 -18.74 12.98
N GLY A 60 1.89 -17.44 13.23
CA GLY A 60 2.95 -16.47 12.90
C GLY A 60 3.14 -16.19 11.41
N ILE A 61 2.24 -16.66 10.54
CA ILE A 61 2.33 -16.49 9.08
C ILE A 61 1.30 -15.45 8.64
N PRO A 62 1.73 -14.26 8.19
CA PRO A 62 0.82 -13.22 7.73
C PRO A 62 0.20 -13.58 6.38
N PHE A 63 -1.10 -13.33 6.23
CA PHE A 63 -1.74 -13.37 4.93
C PHE A 63 -1.39 -12.11 4.13
N SER A 64 -0.95 -12.26 2.89
CA SER A 64 -0.58 -11.14 2.03
C SER A 64 -1.29 -11.26 0.69
N ASN A 65 -2.01 -10.21 0.32
CA ASN A 65 -2.67 -10.07 -0.98
C ASN A 65 -1.96 -9.04 -1.84
N ALA A 66 -1.92 -9.31 -3.14
CA ALA A 66 -1.58 -8.33 -4.15
C ALA A 66 -2.87 -7.86 -4.82
N CYS A 67 -3.05 -6.54 -4.87
CA CYS A 67 -4.14 -5.90 -5.59
C CYS A 67 -3.61 -4.77 -6.46
N GLY A 68 -4.38 -4.41 -7.48
CA GLY A 68 -4.24 -3.15 -8.18
C GLY A 68 -4.88 -1.99 -7.40
N GLY A 69 -4.57 -0.79 -7.87
CA GLY A 69 -5.18 0.45 -7.42
C GLY A 69 -4.92 1.55 -8.45
N SER A 70 -5.44 2.74 -8.14
CA SER A 70 -5.37 3.89 -9.03
C SER A 70 -5.18 5.19 -8.27
N VAL A 71 -4.27 6.04 -8.73
CA VAL A 71 -3.99 7.35 -8.13
C VAL A 71 -5.18 8.29 -8.38
N LEU A 72 -5.95 8.64 -7.34
CA LEU A 72 -6.98 9.68 -7.42
C LEU A 72 -6.40 11.08 -7.26
N ASN A 73 -5.46 11.23 -6.34
CA ASN A 73 -4.68 12.44 -6.11
C ASN A 73 -3.32 12.08 -5.49
N GLN A 74 -2.54 13.07 -5.06
CA GLN A 74 -1.19 12.84 -4.49
C GLN A 74 -1.18 11.89 -3.29
N ARG A 75 -2.30 11.69 -2.59
CA ARG A 75 -2.31 10.94 -1.34
C ARG A 75 -3.37 9.84 -1.28
N ILE A 76 -4.36 9.84 -2.17
CA ILE A 76 -5.46 8.88 -2.17
C ILE A 76 -5.34 7.94 -3.35
N VAL A 77 -5.37 6.64 -3.06
CA VAL A 77 -5.46 5.55 -4.01
C VAL A 77 -6.85 4.91 -3.92
N LEU A 78 -7.50 4.69 -5.07
CA LEU A 78 -8.76 3.96 -5.20
C LEU A 78 -8.48 2.49 -5.53
N THR A 79 -9.17 1.57 -4.86
CA THR A 79 -9.05 0.12 -5.02
C THR A 79 -10.38 -0.58 -4.66
N ALA A 80 -10.39 -1.91 -4.63
CA ALA A 80 -11.55 -2.73 -4.28
C ALA A 80 -11.62 -3.00 -2.77
N ALA A 81 -12.83 -3.20 -2.24
CA ALA A 81 -13.06 -3.54 -0.84
C ALA A 81 -12.61 -4.97 -0.52
N HIS A 82 -12.83 -5.92 -1.44
CA HIS A 82 -12.49 -7.32 -1.22
C HIS A 82 -10.98 -7.55 -1.02
N CYS A 83 -10.13 -6.62 -1.47
CA CYS A 83 -8.71 -6.61 -1.16
C CYS A 83 -8.41 -6.58 0.36
N PHE A 84 -9.40 -6.16 1.16
CA PHE A 84 -9.33 -6.03 2.62
C PHE A 84 -10.23 -7.03 3.38
N GLU A 85 -10.90 -7.95 2.70
CA GLU A 85 -11.98 -8.78 3.27
C GLU A 85 -11.57 -9.57 4.52
N GLU A 86 -10.37 -10.15 4.53
CA GLU A 86 -9.88 -10.95 5.67
C GLU A 86 -9.08 -10.14 6.70
N CYS A 87 -9.06 -8.81 6.56
CA CYS A 87 -8.11 -7.98 7.28
C CYS A 87 -8.70 -7.48 8.60
N ARG A 88 -8.05 -7.85 9.71
CA ARG A 88 -8.29 -7.12 10.97
C ARG A 88 -7.58 -5.77 10.90
N PRO A 89 -8.28 -4.67 11.19
CA PRO A 89 -7.66 -3.35 11.17
C PRO A 89 -6.70 -3.16 12.35
N PRO A 90 -5.60 -2.41 12.15
CA PRO A 90 -5.14 -1.85 10.88
C PRO A 90 -4.33 -2.89 10.04
N PRO A 91 -4.62 -3.07 8.74
CA PRO A 91 -3.74 -3.83 7.85
C PRO A 91 -2.47 -3.04 7.55
N ARG A 92 -1.37 -3.74 7.23
CA ARG A 92 -0.17 -3.10 6.69
C ARG A 92 -0.28 -3.03 5.18
N VAL A 93 -0.31 -1.83 4.62
CA VAL A 93 -0.44 -1.61 3.17
C VAL A 93 0.75 -0.81 2.65
N VAL A 94 1.31 -1.27 1.53
CA VAL A 94 2.35 -0.57 0.77
C VAL A 94 1.89 -0.39 -0.67
N ALA A 95 1.90 0.85 -1.13
CA ALA A 95 1.63 1.23 -2.51
C ALA A 95 2.92 1.40 -3.28
N TYR A 96 3.02 0.75 -4.43
CA TYR A 96 4.14 0.82 -5.35
C TYR A 96 3.71 1.57 -6.60
N THR A 97 4.40 2.67 -6.92
CA THR A 97 4.04 3.58 -8.03
C THR A 97 5.26 3.96 -8.87
N GLY A 98 5.04 4.29 -10.15
CA GLY A 98 6.07 4.91 -10.98
C GLY A 98 7.02 3.96 -11.72
N SER A 99 6.81 2.64 -11.66
CA SER A 99 7.48 1.67 -12.53
C SER A 99 6.51 0.59 -13.01
N ALA A 100 6.78 0.03 -14.19
CA ALA A 100 6.06 -1.12 -14.71
C ALA A 100 6.47 -2.41 -13.97
N VAL A 101 7.61 -2.42 -13.28
CA VAL A 101 8.08 -3.54 -12.45
C VAL A 101 7.94 -3.14 -10.98
N PRO A 102 7.07 -3.79 -10.17
CA PRO A 102 6.79 -3.34 -8.80
C PRO A 102 8.02 -3.27 -7.89
N ARG A 103 9.03 -4.13 -8.12
CA ARG A 103 10.29 -4.11 -7.36
C ARG A 103 11.18 -2.88 -7.65
N GLU A 104 10.97 -2.22 -8.77
CA GLU A 104 11.69 -1.00 -9.19
C GLU A 104 10.88 0.27 -8.90
N ALA A 105 9.64 0.13 -8.41
CA ALA A 105 8.73 1.21 -8.14
C ALA A 105 9.03 1.92 -6.82
N GLU A 106 8.56 3.17 -6.68
CA GLU A 106 8.61 3.87 -5.40
C GLU A 106 7.58 3.28 -4.44
N ALA A 107 8.05 2.82 -3.28
CA ALA A 107 7.21 2.30 -2.22
C ALA A 107 6.79 3.40 -1.23
N THR A 108 5.48 3.52 -1.01
CA THR A 108 4.87 4.43 -0.05
C THR A 108 3.91 3.65 0.85
N MET A 109 4.09 3.75 2.18
CA MET A 109 3.17 3.12 3.13
C MET A 109 1.82 3.83 3.16
N ALA A 110 0.75 3.09 3.45
CA ALA A 110 -0.52 3.71 3.81
C ALA A 110 -0.51 4.25 5.25
N ALA A 111 -1.13 5.41 5.44
CA ALA A 111 -1.49 5.93 6.76
C ALA A 111 -2.85 5.37 7.24
N ALA A 112 -3.79 5.16 6.32
CA ALA A 112 -5.12 4.64 6.62
C ALA A 112 -5.76 3.98 5.38
N SER A 113 -6.83 3.23 5.60
CA SER A 113 -7.69 2.68 4.55
C SER A 113 -9.16 2.81 4.95
N ALA A 114 -10.03 3.12 3.99
CA ALA A 114 -11.47 3.22 4.16
C ALA A 114 -12.17 2.23 3.23
N VAL A 115 -12.71 1.15 3.80
CA VAL A 115 -13.56 0.20 3.08
C VAL A 115 -14.98 0.73 3.09
N HIS A 116 -15.71 0.59 1.97
CA HIS A 116 -17.11 1.01 1.93
C HIS A 116 -17.92 0.31 3.04
N PRO A 117 -18.67 1.04 3.89
CA PRO A 117 -19.28 0.49 5.10
C PRO A 117 -20.38 -0.55 4.82
N LEU A 118 -20.93 -0.51 3.61
CA LEU A 118 -21.93 -1.48 3.12
C LEU A 118 -21.32 -2.55 2.19
N TYR A 119 -19.99 -2.72 2.16
CA TYR A 119 -19.38 -3.85 1.46
C TYR A 119 -19.92 -5.16 2.02
N ASP A 120 -20.44 -6.01 1.15
CA ASP A 120 -20.91 -7.35 1.51
C ASP A 120 -20.11 -8.39 0.71
N PRO A 121 -19.27 -9.21 1.36
CA PRO A 121 -18.45 -10.20 0.69
C PRO A 121 -19.27 -11.34 0.05
N HIS A 122 -20.47 -11.62 0.54
CA HIS A 122 -21.31 -12.70 -0.01
C HIS A 122 -21.88 -12.32 -1.37
N SER A 123 -22.37 -11.09 -1.50
CA SER A 123 -22.87 -10.57 -2.78
C SER A 123 -21.80 -9.87 -3.61
N VAL A 124 -20.62 -9.56 -3.03
CA VAL A 124 -19.60 -8.69 -3.61
C VAL A 124 -20.17 -7.32 -4.01
N SER A 125 -21.15 -6.84 -3.23
CA SER A 125 -21.77 -5.53 -3.44
C SER A 125 -21.00 -4.44 -2.71
N ASN A 126 -20.97 -3.23 -3.28
CA ASN A 126 -20.17 -2.10 -2.76
C ASN A 126 -18.68 -2.40 -2.65
N ASP A 127 -18.14 -3.11 -3.65
CA ASP A 127 -16.75 -3.50 -3.69
C ASP A 127 -15.83 -2.34 -4.07
N ILE A 128 -15.62 -1.41 -3.13
CA ILE A 128 -14.80 -0.21 -3.30
C ILE A 128 -14.14 0.20 -1.97
N ALA A 129 -12.88 0.60 -2.05
CA ALA A 129 -12.11 1.08 -0.91
C ALA A 129 -11.14 2.19 -1.32
N LEU A 130 -10.78 3.02 -0.36
CA LEU A 130 -9.71 4.02 -0.51
C LEU A 130 -8.53 3.70 0.40
N VAL A 131 -7.34 4.06 -0.05
CA VAL A 131 -6.10 4.02 0.73
C VAL A 131 -5.52 5.42 0.79
N ALA A 132 -5.36 5.94 2.00
CA ALA A 132 -4.62 7.17 2.25
C ALA A 132 -3.14 6.83 2.46
N LEU A 133 -2.27 7.37 1.62
CA LEU A 133 -0.83 7.23 1.69
C LEU A 133 -0.28 8.07 2.84
N SER A 134 0.85 7.65 3.42
CA SER A 134 1.54 8.33 4.53
C SER A 134 2.38 9.54 4.11
N ARG A 135 2.59 9.70 2.80
CA ARG A 135 3.23 10.88 2.20
C ARG A 135 2.67 11.10 0.82
N ASP A 136 2.80 12.33 0.34
CA ASP A 136 2.36 12.71 -0.99
C ASP A 136 3.25 12.06 -2.06
N LEU A 137 2.60 11.53 -3.09
CA LEU A 137 3.23 11.08 -4.33
C LEU A 137 3.75 12.27 -5.12
N ARG A 138 4.94 12.11 -5.69
CA ARG A 138 5.50 13.07 -6.64
C ARG A 138 4.89 12.83 -8.02
N LEU A 139 3.87 13.62 -8.37
CA LEU A 139 3.25 13.53 -9.69
C LEU A 139 4.26 13.89 -10.80
N ARG A 140 4.31 13.05 -11.83
CA ARG A 140 5.23 13.12 -12.97
C ARG A 140 4.69 12.26 -14.11
N GLU A 141 5.40 12.19 -15.22
CA GLU A 141 4.99 11.36 -16.38
C GLU A 141 4.70 9.90 -16.01
N SER A 142 5.46 9.31 -15.09
CA SER A 142 5.27 7.93 -14.62
C SER A 142 4.31 7.78 -13.44
N VAL A 143 3.80 8.88 -12.85
CA VAL A 143 2.86 8.88 -11.72
C VAL A 143 1.86 10.01 -11.92
N ALA A 144 0.65 9.69 -12.38
CA ALA A 144 -0.38 10.68 -12.65
C ALA A 144 -1.76 10.23 -12.17
N ARG A 145 -2.62 11.20 -11.89
CA ARG A 145 -3.97 10.98 -11.40
C ARG A 145 -4.93 10.60 -12.52
N VAL A 146 -5.96 9.83 -12.18
CA VAL A 146 -7.16 9.68 -13.01
C VAL A 146 -8.16 10.81 -12.76
N SER A 147 -9.11 10.97 -13.68
CA SER A 147 -10.37 11.67 -13.38
C SER A 147 -11.49 10.68 -13.08
N ILE A 148 -12.46 11.11 -12.27
CA ILE A 148 -13.70 10.37 -11.98
C ILE A 148 -14.89 11.30 -12.20
N SER A 149 -16.05 10.75 -12.52
CA SER A 149 -17.27 11.51 -12.83
C SER A 149 -18.49 10.88 -12.16
N PRO A 150 -19.47 11.67 -11.67
CA PRO A 150 -20.75 11.13 -11.21
C PRO A 150 -21.65 10.67 -12.37
N THR A 151 -21.28 10.95 -13.61
CA THR A 151 -22.02 10.52 -14.80
C THR A 151 -21.52 9.15 -15.26
N PRO A 152 -22.42 8.17 -15.48
CA PRO A 152 -22.06 6.87 -16.04
C PRO A 152 -21.37 7.00 -17.41
N PRO A 153 -20.51 6.04 -17.79
CA PRO A 153 -19.85 6.06 -19.09
C PRO A 153 -20.84 5.86 -20.24
N GLN A 154 -20.47 6.33 -21.43
CA GLN A 154 -21.17 5.94 -22.64
C GLN A 154 -20.74 4.51 -23.02
N TYR A 155 -21.67 3.56 -22.97
CA TYR A 155 -21.40 2.13 -23.23
C TYR A 155 -20.97 1.82 -24.68
N THR A 156 -21.01 2.79 -25.58
CA THR A 156 -20.45 2.71 -26.95
C THR A 156 -18.94 2.92 -26.98
N GLN A 157 -18.34 3.47 -25.93
CA GLN A 157 -16.91 3.67 -25.81
C GLN A 157 -16.19 2.36 -25.52
N LEU A 158 -14.90 2.34 -25.86
CA LEU A 158 -14.02 1.23 -25.57
C LEU A 158 -13.20 1.51 -24.32
N ALA A 159 -13.10 0.50 -23.46
CA ALA A 159 -12.36 0.60 -22.21
C ALA A 159 -10.99 -0.07 -22.30
N THR A 160 -10.12 0.35 -21.39
CA THR A 160 -8.79 -0.22 -21.19
C THR A 160 -8.59 -0.51 -19.71
N VAL A 161 -7.87 -1.58 -19.41
CA VAL A 161 -7.46 -1.95 -18.04
C VAL A 161 -6.00 -2.34 -18.07
N SER A 162 -5.30 -2.10 -16.97
CA SER A 162 -3.90 -2.48 -16.78
C SER A 162 -3.67 -3.05 -15.39
N GLY A 163 -2.76 -4.01 -15.27
CA GLY A 163 -2.42 -4.62 -14.00
C GLY A 163 -1.30 -5.65 -14.06
N TRP A 164 -1.05 -6.30 -12.91
CA TRP A 164 0.03 -7.26 -12.68
C TRP A 164 -0.52 -8.64 -12.29
N GLY A 165 -1.78 -8.91 -12.64
CA GLY A 165 -2.44 -10.17 -12.35
C GLY A 165 -1.84 -11.36 -13.11
N LEU A 166 -2.40 -12.54 -12.86
CA LEU A 166 -1.94 -13.76 -13.49
C LEU A 166 -2.08 -13.69 -15.01
N ILE A 167 -1.04 -14.21 -15.66
CA ILE A 167 -0.90 -14.35 -17.10
C ILE A 167 -1.32 -15.72 -17.61
N ASP A 168 -1.36 -16.68 -16.70
CA ASP A 168 -1.94 -18.00 -16.89
C ASP A 168 -2.61 -18.43 -15.58
N GLU A 169 -3.94 -18.34 -15.55
CA GLU A 169 -4.74 -18.77 -14.40
C GLU A 169 -4.66 -20.27 -14.13
N ILE A 170 -4.49 -21.08 -15.19
CA ILE A 170 -4.54 -22.54 -15.08
C ILE A 170 -3.26 -23.04 -14.42
N ASN A 171 -2.12 -22.49 -14.83
CA ASN A 171 -0.82 -22.86 -14.31
C ASN A 171 -0.32 -21.92 -13.19
N ASN A 172 -1.17 -20.99 -12.73
CA ASN A 172 -0.86 -20.00 -11.69
C ASN A 172 0.42 -19.21 -11.98
N ILE A 173 0.60 -18.80 -13.25
CA ILE A 173 1.77 -18.04 -13.69
C ILE A 173 1.42 -16.56 -13.62
N GLY A 174 2.24 -15.78 -12.91
CA GLY A 174 2.16 -14.33 -12.84
C GLY A 174 3.17 -13.64 -13.77
N THR A 175 3.14 -12.32 -13.75
CA THR A 175 4.11 -11.46 -14.45
C THR A 175 4.73 -10.49 -13.46
N ASP A 176 5.98 -10.10 -13.69
CA ASP A 176 6.64 -9.06 -12.91
C ASP A 176 6.59 -7.69 -13.59
N ARG A 177 5.93 -7.59 -14.74
CA ARG A 177 5.79 -6.37 -15.52
C ARG A 177 4.33 -6.05 -15.79
N LEU A 178 3.99 -4.76 -15.75
CA LEU A 178 2.66 -4.25 -16.01
C LEU A 178 2.17 -4.67 -17.40
N GLN A 179 0.93 -5.13 -17.44
CA GLN A 179 0.23 -5.56 -18.63
C GLN A 179 -1.00 -4.69 -18.88
N HIS A 180 -1.52 -4.73 -20.09
CA HIS A 180 -2.79 -4.08 -20.41
C HIS A 180 -3.68 -4.90 -21.35
N LEU A 181 -4.98 -4.62 -21.28
CA LEU A 181 -5.98 -4.97 -22.28
C LEU A 181 -6.63 -3.69 -22.78
N LYS A 182 -6.56 -3.47 -24.09
CA LYS A 182 -7.18 -2.32 -24.77
C LYS A 182 -8.42 -2.79 -25.53
N TYR A 183 -9.30 -1.84 -25.86
CA TYR A 183 -10.47 -2.07 -26.73
C TYR A 183 -11.55 -3.00 -26.17
N MET A 184 -11.72 -3.03 -24.85
CA MET A 184 -12.75 -3.83 -24.20
C MET A 184 -14.14 -3.22 -24.43
N ARG A 185 -15.12 -4.06 -24.76
CA ARG A 185 -16.50 -3.61 -24.92
C ARG A 185 -17.12 -3.36 -23.55
N LEU A 186 -17.66 -2.15 -23.35
CA LEU A 186 -18.44 -1.79 -22.18
C LEU A 186 -19.89 -2.27 -22.28
N MET A 187 -20.44 -2.68 -21.15
CA MET A 187 -21.81 -3.15 -21.02
C MET A 187 -22.42 -2.63 -19.73
N SER A 188 -23.69 -2.21 -19.81
CA SER A 188 -24.47 -1.87 -18.62
C SER A 188 -24.68 -3.11 -17.75
N ARG A 189 -24.96 -2.89 -16.45
CA ARG A 189 -25.37 -3.97 -15.52
C ARG A 189 -26.46 -4.86 -16.11
N ARG A 190 -27.48 -4.25 -16.72
CA ARG A 190 -28.65 -4.98 -17.26
C ARG A 190 -28.25 -5.88 -18.42
N GLU A 191 -27.49 -5.35 -19.38
CA GLU A 191 -27.00 -6.14 -20.51
C GLU A 191 -26.10 -7.28 -20.02
N CYS A 192 -25.20 -6.99 -19.09
CA CYS A 192 -24.29 -7.97 -18.54
C CYS A 192 -25.03 -9.08 -17.77
N ALA A 193 -26.00 -8.72 -16.93
CA ALA A 193 -26.83 -9.70 -16.20
C ALA A 193 -27.62 -10.61 -17.16
N HIS A 194 -28.14 -10.05 -18.26
CA HIS A 194 -28.80 -10.82 -19.30
C HIS A 194 -27.85 -11.81 -19.99
N LYS A 195 -26.65 -11.35 -20.39
CA LYS A 195 -25.63 -12.20 -21.02
C LYS A 195 -25.12 -13.31 -20.09
N LEU A 196 -24.91 -12.99 -18.82
CA LEU A 196 -24.42 -13.94 -17.82
C LEU A 196 -25.53 -14.83 -17.23
N ARG A 197 -26.80 -14.57 -17.59
CA ARG A 197 -27.99 -15.25 -17.06
C ARG A 197 -27.99 -15.30 -15.52
N LYS A 198 -27.48 -14.24 -14.88
CA LYS A 198 -27.30 -14.15 -13.44
C LYS A 198 -27.55 -12.72 -12.97
N ALA A 199 -28.19 -12.59 -11.81
CA ALA A 199 -28.34 -11.29 -11.16
C ALA A 199 -26.97 -10.76 -10.71
N LEU A 200 -26.68 -9.50 -11.04
CA LEU A 200 -25.42 -8.84 -10.65
C LEU A 200 -25.66 -7.88 -9.49
N PRO A 201 -24.65 -7.62 -8.66
CA PRO A 201 -24.76 -6.62 -7.59
C PRO A 201 -25.17 -5.25 -8.14
N PRO A 202 -25.93 -4.43 -7.41
CA PRO A 202 -26.19 -3.04 -7.80
C PRO A 202 -24.88 -2.26 -7.99
N ARG A 203 -24.93 -1.16 -8.75
CA ARG A 203 -23.77 -0.26 -8.98
C ARG A 203 -22.55 -1.00 -9.57
N THR A 204 -22.81 -1.88 -10.52
CA THR A 204 -21.78 -2.60 -11.28
C THR A 204 -21.93 -2.33 -12.76
N LEU A 205 -20.84 -2.52 -13.50
CA LEU A 205 -20.81 -2.56 -14.97
C LEU A 205 -19.93 -3.72 -15.40
N CYS A 206 -19.94 -4.05 -16.70
CA CYS A 206 -19.06 -5.08 -17.22
C CYS A 206 -18.23 -4.57 -18.39
N ALA A 207 -17.06 -5.18 -18.53
CA ALA A 207 -16.21 -4.99 -19.68
C ALA A 207 -15.54 -6.31 -20.04
N GLY A 208 -15.37 -6.56 -21.33
CA GLY A 208 -14.77 -7.80 -21.81
C GLY A 208 -14.48 -7.77 -23.29
N ASP A 209 -13.57 -8.65 -23.70
CA ASP A 209 -13.35 -8.95 -25.11
C ASP A 209 -14.47 -9.87 -25.62
N LEU A 210 -15.05 -9.49 -26.76
CA LEU A 210 -16.04 -10.30 -27.46
C LEU A 210 -15.42 -11.52 -28.15
N ASN A 211 -14.11 -11.49 -28.43
CA ASN A 211 -13.36 -12.58 -29.06
C ASN A 211 -12.82 -13.61 -28.05
N GLN A 212 -13.10 -13.42 -26.74
CA GLN A 212 -12.89 -14.36 -25.64
C GLN A 212 -11.45 -14.80 -25.31
N ASN A 213 -10.44 -14.20 -25.93
CA ASN A 213 -9.04 -14.63 -25.72
C ASN A 213 -8.30 -13.80 -24.67
N GLN A 214 -8.92 -12.72 -24.19
CA GLN A 214 -8.30 -11.76 -23.30
C GLN A 214 -9.15 -11.48 -22.06
N TYR A 215 -8.52 -11.50 -20.89
CA TYR A 215 -9.22 -11.21 -19.64
C TYR A 215 -8.33 -10.79 -18.48
N VAL A 216 -8.93 -10.06 -17.56
CA VAL A 216 -8.35 -9.65 -16.27
C VAL A 216 -8.33 -10.85 -15.32
N SER A 217 -7.31 -10.96 -14.47
CA SER A 217 -7.10 -12.14 -13.63
C SER A 217 -6.87 -11.81 -12.15
N ILE A 218 -6.65 -12.85 -11.33
CA ILE A 218 -6.24 -12.72 -9.93
C ILE A 218 -4.99 -11.83 -9.85
N GLY A 219 -5.00 -10.84 -8.96
CA GLY A 219 -3.93 -9.85 -8.80
C GLY A 219 -4.16 -8.52 -9.51
N ASP A 220 -5.11 -8.46 -10.45
CA ASP A 220 -5.57 -7.19 -11.04
C ASP A 220 -6.71 -6.53 -10.23
N SER A 221 -7.28 -7.27 -9.26
CA SER A 221 -8.31 -6.82 -8.32
C SER A 221 -8.04 -5.42 -7.78
N GLY A 222 -9.01 -4.51 -7.86
CA GLY A 222 -8.84 -3.12 -7.44
C GLY A 222 -8.20 -2.19 -8.48
N GLY A 223 -7.70 -2.73 -9.60
CA GLY A 223 -7.19 -1.95 -10.72
C GLY A 223 -8.26 -1.09 -11.41
N ALA A 224 -7.82 -0.09 -12.18
CA ALA A 224 -8.72 0.85 -12.84
C ALA A 224 -9.17 0.36 -14.22
N LEU A 225 -10.48 0.42 -14.45
CA LEU A 225 -11.06 0.37 -15.79
C LEU A 225 -11.23 1.81 -16.31
N MET A 226 -10.60 2.09 -17.44
CA MET A 226 -10.43 3.44 -17.98
C MET A 226 -11.17 3.61 -19.30
N VAL A 227 -11.73 4.81 -19.50
CA VAL A 227 -12.12 5.34 -20.81
C VAL A 227 -11.40 6.68 -21.01
N GLY A 228 -10.43 6.70 -21.92
CA GLY A 228 -9.48 7.81 -22.00
C GLY A 228 -8.75 7.98 -20.66
N ALA A 229 -8.79 9.20 -20.10
CA ALA A 229 -8.19 9.52 -18.80
C ALA A 229 -9.16 9.34 -17.60
N ALA A 230 -10.42 8.98 -17.86
CA ALA A 230 -11.43 8.80 -16.82
C ALA A 230 -11.49 7.35 -16.34
N GLN A 231 -11.42 7.16 -15.02
CA GLN A 231 -11.71 5.88 -14.40
C GLN A 231 -13.21 5.72 -14.23
N ILE A 232 -13.75 4.70 -14.88
CA ILE A 232 -15.18 4.40 -14.88
C ILE A 232 -15.51 3.18 -14.03
N GLY A 233 -14.50 2.34 -13.73
CA GLY A 233 -14.69 1.11 -12.98
C GLY A 233 -13.49 0.73 -12.11
N VAL A 234 -13.77 -0.12 -11.13
CA VAL A 234 -12.76 -0.83 -10.32
C VAL A 234 -12.88 -2.33 -10.60
N VAL A 235 -11.77 -3.01 -10.91
CA VAL A 235 -11.74 -4.46 -11.12
C VAL A 235 -12.26 -5.16 -9.86
N SER A 236 -13.38 -5.88 -9.97
CA SER A 236 -14.01 -6.57 -8.85
C SER A 236 -13.86 -8.09 -8.96
N HIS A 237 -14.66 -8.74 -9.81
CA HIS A 237 -14.68 -10.19 -9.89
C HIS A 237 -15.14 -10.70 -11.26
N LYS A 238 -15.02 -12.01 -11.46
CA LYS A 238 -15.53 -12.73 -12.62
C LYS A 238 -16.51 -13.81 -12.18
N LEU A 239 -17.38 -14.22 -13.10
CA LEU A 239 -18.25 -15.37 -12.89
C LEU A 239 -17.71 -16.56 -13.68
N ALA A 240 -17.80 -17.78 -13.12
CA ALA A 240 -17.40 -19.00 -13.81
C ALA A 240 -18.08 -19.19 -15.19
N ALA A 241 -19.26 -18.58 -15.37
CA ALA A 241 -20.01 -18.60 -16.63
C ALA A 241 -19.32 -17.84 -17.78
N SER A 242 -18.32 -16.98 -17.51
CA SER A 242 -17.56 -16.29 -18.54
C SER A 242 -16.15 -15.95 -18.07
N ARG A 243 -15.13 -16.40 -18.81
CA ARG A 243 -13.74 -16.04 -18.53
C ARG A 243 -13.40 -14.62 -18.99
N SER A 244 -14.00 -14.16 -20.10
CA SER A 244 -13.67 -12.87 -20.73
C SER A 244 -14.51 -11.68 -20.29
N LEU A 245 -15.70 -11.92 -19.75
CA LEU A 245 -16.56 -10.85 -19.24
C LEU A 245 -16.32 -10.64 -17.75
N VAL A 246 -15.79 -9.47 -17.41
CA VAL A 246 -15.39 -9.10 -16.05
C VAL A 246 -16.39 -8.11 -15.48
N ILE A 247 -16.71 -8.26 -14.20
CA ILE A 247 -17.59 -7.35 -13.45
C ILE A 247 -16.71 -6.33 -12.72
N TYR A 248 -17.10 -5.07 -12.85
CA TYR A 248 -16.44 -3.94 -12.23
C TYR A 248 -17.42 -3.21 -11.34
N THR A 249 -16.92 -2.62 -10.26
CA THR A 249 -17.67 -1.64 -9.48
C THR A 249 -17.77 -0.35 -10.29
N ASP A 250 -18.98 0.17 -10.50
CA ASP A 250 -19.24 1.40 -11.26
C ASP A 250 -18.85 2.62 -10.42
N VAL A 251 -17.74 3.28 -10.78
CA VAL A 251 -17.18 4.40 -10.02
C VAL A 251 -18.15 5.59 -9.96
N SER A 252 -18.95 5.82 -11.00
CA SER A 252 -19.89 6.95 -11.04
C SER A 252 -20.95 6.86 -9.94
N SER A 253 -21.38 5.64 -9.64
CA SER A 253 -22.33 5.33 -8.57
C SER A 253 -21.79 5.55 -7.15
N PHE A 254 -20.46 5.66 -6.98
CA PHE A 254 -19.80 5.88 -5.69
C PHE A 254 -19.11 7.25 -5.60
N PHE A 255 -19.32 8.14 -6.56
CA PHE A 255 -18.64 9.44 -6.64
C PHE A 255 -18.71 10.24 -5.33
N THR A 256 -19.90 10.39 -4.76
CA THR A 256 -20.10 11.10 -3.48
C THR A 256 -19.36 10.41 -2.34
N TRP A 257 -19.47 9.09 -2.21
CA TRP A 257 -18.76 8.34 -1.16
C TRP A 257 -17.25 8.48 -1.27
N ILE A 258 -16.70 8.48 -2.50
CA ILE A 258 -15.27 8.67 -2.75
C ILE A 258 -14.84 10.06 -2.26
N GLN A 259 -15.59 11.11 -2.61
CA GLN A 259 -15.28 12.48 -2.20
C GLN A 259 -15.35 12.65 -0.69
N ASP A 260 -16.44 12.21 -0.07
CA ASP A 260 -16.65 12.36 1.38
C ASP A 260 -15.60 11.58 2.16
N SER A 261 -15.29 10.35 1.74
CA SER A 261 -14.27 9.53 2.39
C SER A 261 -12.86 10.09 2.21
N ALA A 262 -12.52 10.60 1.02
CA ALA A 262 -11.24 11.26 0.79
C ALA A 262 -11.07 12.52 1.66
N ASN A 263 -12.12 13.34 1.77
CA ASN A 263 -12.13 14.53 2.62
C ASN A 263 -12.00 14.17 4.10
N ALA A 264 -12.75 13.17 4.56
CA ALA A 264 -12.68 12.70 5.95
C ALA A 264 -11.27 12.20 6.31
N MET A 265 -10.64 11.39 5.44
CA MET A 265 -9.26 10.92 5.66
C MET A 265 -8.26 12.06 5.72
N HIS A 266 -8.42 13.09 4.88
CA HIS A 266 -7.56 14.28 4.92
C HIS A 266 -7.70 15.07 6.23
N CYS A 267 -8.94 15.26 6.72
CA CYS A 267 -9.19 15.95 7.99
C CYS A 267 -8.58 15.20 9.18
N LEU A 268 -8.80 13.89 9.27
CA LEU A 268 -8.26 13.05 10.36
C LEU A 268 -6.73 13.08 10.41
N GLU A 269 -6.09 13.10 9.24
CA GLU A 269 -4.65 13.23 9.17
C GLU A 269 -4.15 14.58 9.67
N LYS A 270 -4.81 15.67 9.24
CA LYS A 270 -4.44 17.01 9.68
C LYS A 270 -4.58 17.18 11.19
N GLU A 271 -5.65 16.62 11.78
CA GLU A 271 -5.84 16.59 13.23
C GLU A 271 -4.70 15.86 13.95
N ARG A 272 -4.30 14.69 13.43
CA ARG A 272 -3.16 13.94 13.97
C ARG A 272 -1.84 14.71 13.86
N GLU A 273 -1.55 15.35 12.72
CA GLU A 273 -0.36 16.18 12.54
C GLU A 273 -0.34 17.39 13.50
N ASP A 274 -1.50 18.01 13.72
CA ASP A 274 -1.65 19.13 14.66
C ASP A 274 -1.45 18.68 16.12
N GLU A 275 -1.92 17.48 16.49
CA GLU A 275 -1.68 16.86 17.80
C GLU A 275 -0.20 16.52 18.00
N GLU A 276 0.45 15.84 17.05
CA GLU A 276 1.88 15.51 17.11
C GLU A 276 2.74 16.78 17.23
N ARG A 277 2.37 17.86 16.51
CA ARG A 277 3.04 19.16 16.61
C ARG A 277 2.86 19.77 18.00
N LYS A 278 1.66 19.73 18.59
CA LYS A 278 1.42 20.21 19.96
C LYS A 278 2.23 19.42 20.98
N GLU A 279 2.27 18.09 20.87
CA GLU A 279 3.06 17.23 21.75
C GLU A 279 4.55 17.52 21.64
N SER A 280 5.07 17.70 20.43
CA SER A 280 6.48 18.07 20.19
C SER A 280 6.82 19.41 20.85
N MET A 281 5.96 20.44 20.72
CA MET A 281 6.17 21.73 21.39
C MET A 281 6.12 21.62 22.92
N ILE A 282 5.22 20.80 23.47
CA ILE A 282 5.13 20.57 24.91
C ILE A 282 6.40 19.88 25.40
N LYS A 283 6.87 18.85 24.70
CA LYS A 283 8.10 18.12 25.02
C LYS A 283 9.31 19.06 25.02
N GLU A 284 9.46 19.91 24.01
CA GLU A 284 10.55 20.88 23.93
C GLU A 284 10.52 21.89 25.10
N LYS A 285 9.34 22.41 25.45
CA LYS A 285 9.16 23.30 26.61
C LYS A 285 9.53 22.60 27.93
N MET A 286 9.14 21.34 28.08
CA MET A 286 9.45 20.54 29.27
C MET A 286 10.95 20.25 29.37
N GLU A 287 11.60 19.91 28.25
CA GLU A 287 13.05 19.74 28.19
C GLU A 287 13.81 21.03 28.51
N ARG A 288 13.32 22.19 28.04
CA ARG A 288 13.92 23.50 28.37
C ARG A 288 13.82 23.79 29.86
N LYS A 289 12.63 23.61 30.46
CA LYS A 289 12.44 23.75 31.92
C LYS A 289 13.31 22.78 32.72
N ALA A 290 13.47 21.54 32.24
CA ALA A 290 14.33 20.56 32.90
C ALA A 290 15.82 20.97 32.85
N ARG A 291 16.29 21.55 31.73
CA ARG A 291 17.65 22.11 31.61
C ARG A 291 17.85 23.29 32.57
N GLU A 292 16.91 24.22 32.62
CA GLU A 292 16.92 25.36 33.55
C GLU A 292 16.95 24.88 35.01
N GLN A 293 16.10 23.91 35.40
CA GLN A 293 16.10 23.35 36.75
C GLN A 293 17.40 22.64 37.10
N ARG A 294 18.03 21.94 36.15
CA ARG A 294 19.35 21.32 36.36
C ARG A 294 20.41 22.37 36.64
N GLN A 295 20.44 23.44 35.84
CA GLN A 295 21.38 24.56 36.02
C GLN A 295 21.20 25.23 37.39
N ILE A 296 19.96 25.54 37.79
CA ILE A 296 19.65 26.11 39.11
C ILE A 296 20.12 25.17 40.23
N ARG A 297 19.87 23.86 40.11
CA ARG A 297 20.33 22.87 41.13
C ARG A 297 21.85 22.82 41.23
N GLU A 298 22.56 22.93 40.12
CA GLU A 298 24.03 22.97 40.12
C GLU A 298 24.58 24.25 40.75
N GLU A 299 23.97 25.40 40.46
CA GLU A 299 24.31 26.68 41.09
C GLU A 299 24.05 26.65 42.60
N LEU A 300 22.89 26.13 43.03
CA LEU A 300 22.58 25.95 44.45
C LEU A 300 23.60 25.06 45.15
N LYS A 301 24.05 23.96 44.52
CA LYS A 301 25.12 23.11 45.06
C LYS A 301 26.43 23.88 45.23
N LYS A 302 26.80 24.74 44.26
CA LYS A 302 28.01 25.59 44.35
C LYS A 302 27.89 26.56 45.53
N ILE A 303 26.76 27.28 45.64
CA ILE A 303 26.49 28.23 46.72
C ILE A 303 26.55 27.54 48.09
N GLN A 304 25.88 26.39 48.26
CA GLN A 304 25.92 25.63 49.52
C GLN A 304 27.32 25.18 49.91
N LYS A 305 28.14 24.77 48.93
CA LYS A 305 29.54 24.37 49.16
C LYS A 305 30.37 25.55 49.64
N GLU A 306 30.10 26.75 49.12
CA GLU A 306 30.76 27.98 49.53
C GLU A 306 30.34 28.45 50.93
N ILE A 307 29.04 28.40 51.25
CA ILE A 307 28.53 28.67 52.60
C ILE A 307 29.23 27.76 53.63
N LYS A 308 29.28 26.45 53.39
CA LYS A 308 29.98 25.48 54.27
C LYS A 308 31.47 25.81 54.43
N ARG A 309 32.15 26.28 53.37
CA ARG A 309 33.56 26.72 53.45
C ARG A 309 33.72 27.95 54.34
N ARG A 310 32.84 28.94 54.20
CA ARG A 310 32.84 30.16 55.03
C ARG A 310 32.58 29.82 56.50
N GLU A 311 31.60 28.99 56.81
CA GLU A 311 31.30 28.54 58.18
C GLU A 311 32.50 27.83 58.84
N ARG A 312 33.18 26.93 58.10
CA ARG A 312 34.41 26.26 58.59
C ARG A 312 35.52 27.26 58.88
N SER A 313 35.71 28.26 58.01
CA SER A 313 36.71 29.33 58.21
C SER A 313 36.40 30.16 59.45
N THR A 314 35.12 30.55 59.65
CA THR A 314 34.66 31.30 60.83
C THR A 314 34.84 30.50 62.12
N LYS A 315 34.47 29.21 62.13
CA LYS A 315 34.72 28.31 63.29
C LYS A 315 36.21 28.22 63.63
N LYS A 316 37.08 28.10 62.61
CA LYS A 316 38.55 28.03 62.79
C LYS A 316 39.11 29.34 63.37
N LYS A 317 38.67 30.50 62.85
CA LYS A 317 39.03 31.83 63.39
C LYS A 317 38.56 32.01 64.84
N ASN A 318 37.34 31.58 65.17
CA ASN A 318 36.80 31.67 66.53
C ASN A 318 37.55 30.75 67.51
N SER A 319 37.92 29.54 67.09
CA SER A 319 38.77 28.63 67.88
C SER A 319 40.15 29.23 68.16
N GLN A 320 40.82 29.80 67.15
CA GLN A 320 42.11 30.49 67.33
C GLN A 320 42.01 31.72 68.25
N LYS A 321 40.95 32.52 68.15
CA LYS A 321 40.68 33.62 69.09
C LYS A 321 40.48 33.12 70.52
N ARG A 322 39.76 32.00 70.70
CA ARG A 322 39.57 31.36 72.01
C ARG A 322 40.91 30.93 72.60
N ILE A 323 41.74 30.21 71.84
CA ILE A 323 43.08 29.77 72.26
C ILE A 323 43.98 30.96 72.65
N LYS A 324 43.95 32.05 71.87
CA LYS A 324 44.69 33.28 72.22
C LYS A 324 44.17 33.94 73.50
N LYS A 325 42.85 33.97 73.73
CA LYS A 325 42.27 34.48 74.98
C LYS A 325 42.63 33.63 76.20
N THR A 326 42.64 32.30 76.06
CA THR A 326 43.05 31.39 77.16
C THR A 326 44.53 31.55 77.52
N LYS A 327 45.39 31.86 76.55
CA LYS A 327 46.80 32.23 76.79
C LYS A 327 47.01 33.60 77.46
N ILE A 328 46.00 34.47 77.48
CA ILE A 328 46.09 35.83 78.05
C ILE A 328 45.51 35.88 79.47
N TYR A 329 44.63 34.94 79.87
CA TYR A 329 43.87 34.99 81.13
C TYR A 329 44.02 33.76 82.05
N GLY A 330 45.01 32.90 81.84
CA GLY A 330 45.29 31.76 82.72
C GLY A 330 46.76 31.73 83.15
N ILE A 331 46.96 31.92 84.46
CA ILE A 331 47.88 31.24 85.41
C ILE A 331 49.17 30.67 84.81
#